data_AF-A0A841EI08-F1
#
_entry.id   AF-A0A841EI08-F1
#
_cell.length_a   1.000
_cell.length_b   1.000
_cell.length_c   1.000
_cell.angle_alpha   90.00
_cell.angle_beta   90.00
_cell.angle_gamma   90.00
#
_symmetry.space_group_name_H-M   'P 1'
#
loop_
_entity.id
_entity.type
_entity.pdbx_description
1 polymer ?
#
loop_
_entity_poly.entity_id
_entity_poly.type
_entity_poly.pdbx_seq_one_letter_code
_entity_poly.pdbx_strand_id
1 'polypeptide(L)'
;MKKLIRPNDYQLIIQKRANQTPNTPIEKIFLGTFRKTIETTNALLAGQFNIQFCRAKSAWGLTNRIIAKITALTLAVYINYCIGLPLLEIKKFIF
;
A
#
# COMPACT_ATOMS: atom_id res chain seq x y z
N MET A 1 18.52 15.47 -14.50
CA MET A 1 18.14 15.05 -13.15
C MET A 1 17.01 15.98 -12.67
N LYS A 2 15.74 15.54 -12.67
CA LYS A 2 14.60 16.40 -12.29
C LYS A 2 14.68 16.68 -10.78
N LYS A 3 15.22 17.84 -10.40
CA LYS A 3 15.13 18.35 -9.02
C LYS A 3 13.70 18.85 -8.79
N LEU A 4 13.16 18.53 -7.62
CA LEU A 4 11.86 19.02 -7.18
C LEU A 4 11.91 20.53 -7.04
N ILE A 5 10.96 21.22 -7.66
CA ILE A 5 10.95 22.68 -7.86
C ILE A 5 10.73 23.44 -6.53
N ARG A 6 10.29 22.75 -5.46
CA ARG A 6 10.11 23.29 -4.11
C ARG A 6 10.54 22.25 -3.05
N PRO A 7 11.67 22.47 -2.35
CA PRO A 7 12.22 21.49 -1.40
C PRO A 7 11.65 21.53 0.04
N ASN A 8 10.66 22.36 0.36
CA ASN A 8 10.47 22.81 1.76
C ASN A 8 9.35 22.20 2.62
N ASP A 9 8.58 21.19 2.18
CA ASP A 9 7.53 20.61 3.04
C ASP A 9 7.58 19.07 3.19
N TYR A 10 8.53 18.40 2.55
CA TYR A 10 8.60 16.93 2.61
C TYR A 10 10.02 16.41 2.47
N GLN A 11 10.36 15.44 3.31
CA GLN A 11 11.63 14.71 3.25
C GLN A 11 11.39 13.37 2.54
N LEU A 12 12.11 13.14 1.45
CA LEU A 12 12.05 11.88 0.73
C LEU A 12 13.02 10.87 1.37
N ILE A 13 12.47 9.86 2.04
CA ILE A 13 13.23 8.71 2.56
C ILE A 13 13.18 7.58 1.53
N ILE A 14 14.33 7.20 0.99
CA ILE A 14 14.47 6.10 0.03
C ILE A 14 15.42 5.04 0.56
N GLN A 15 15.20 3.79 0.13
CA GLN A 15 16.20 2.74 0.27
C GLN A 15 17.43 3.13 -0.56
N LYS A 16 18.55 3.35 0.13
CA LYS A 16 19.83 3.70 -0.50
C LYS A 16 20.43 2.48 -1.18
N ARG A 17 21.07 2.70 -2.34
CA ARG A 17 21.82 1.67 -3.07
C ARG A 17 23.16 1.39 -2.36
N ALA A 18 23.77 0.25 -2.66
CA ALA A 18 25.03 -0.18 -2.03
C ALA A 18 26.20 0.81 -2.20
N ASN A 19 26.18 1.62 -3.27
CA ASN A 19 27.18 2.64 -3.55
C ASN A 19 26.84 4.04 -2.99
N GLN A 20 25.82 4.14 -2.12
CA GLN A 20 25.40 5.38 -1.48
C GLN A 20 25.63 5.30 0.02
N THR A 21 25.60 6.46 0.70
CA THR A 21 25.63 6.50 2.15
C THR A 21 24.45 5.69 2.72
N PRO A 22 24.72 4.74 3.63
CA PRO A 22 23.66 3.90 4.19
C PRO A 22 22.59 4.71 4.91
N ASN A 23 21.36 4.21 4.88
CA ASN A 23 20.27 4.77 5.67
C ASN A 23 20.56 4.71 7.17
N THR A 24 20.08 5.72 7.90
CA THR A 24 20.14 5.73 9.36
C THR A 24 19.26 4.62 9.95
N PRO A 25 19.47 4.19 11.21
CA PRO A 25 18.61 3.18 11.84
C PRO A 25 17.12 3.55 11.80
N ILE A 26 16.79 4.82 12.01
CA ILE A 26 15.41 5.34 11.98
C ILE A 26 14.83 5.22 10.58
N GLU A 27 15.57 5.64 9.55
CA GLU A 27 15.15 5.50 8.16
C GLU A 27 14.93 4.02 7.78
N LYS A 28 15.78 3.12 8.26
CA LYS A 28 15.63 1.67 8.03
C LYS A 28 14.36 1.11 8.67
N ILE A 29 14.05 1.50 9.90
CA ILE A 29 12.81 1.08 10.58
C ILE A 29 11.59 1.65 9.83
N PHE A 30 11.62 2.93 9.48
CA PHE A 30 10.56 3.58 8.71
C PHE A 30 10.32 2.85 7.38
N LEU A 31 11.37 2.64 6.59
CA LEU A 31 11.30 1.92 5.32
C LEU A 31 10.81 0.48 5.55
N GLY A 32 11.35 -0.22 6.54
CA GLY A 32 10.97 -1.60 6.84
C GLY A 32 9.47 -1.75 7.16
N THR A 33 8.90 -0.84 7.95
CA THR A 33 7.48 -0.88 8.30
C THR A 33 6.60 -0.43 7.14
N PHE A 34 6.81 0.78 6.61
CA PHE A 34 5.90 1.35 5.61
C PHE A 34 6.01 0.65 4.26
N ARG A 35 7.23 0.32 3.80
CA ARG A 35 7.41 -0.38 2.52
C ARG A 35 6.75 -1.75 2.58
N LYS A 36 6.95 -2.51 3.66
CA LYS A 36 6.34 -3.84 3.81
C LYS A 36 4.82 -3.76 3.87
N THR A 37 4.27 -2.76 4.57
CA THR A 37 2.82 -2.49 4.57
C THR A 37 2.29 -2.20 3.17
N ILE A 38 2.96 -1.32 2.41
CA ILE A 38 2.56 -0.97 1.04
C ILE A 38 2.66 -2.20 0.11
N GLU A 39 3.76 -2.95 0.16
CA GLU A 39 3.96 -4.16 -0.64
C GLU A 39 2.90 -5.23 -0.33
N THR A 40 2.60 -5.45 0.94
CA THR A 40 1.57 -6.41 1.37
C THR A 40 0.18 -5.96 0.91
N THR A 41 -0.14 -4.68 1.07
CA THR A 41 -1.41 -4.09 0.63
C THR A 41 -1.58 -4.26 -0.89
N ASN A 42 -0.55 -3.93 -1.67
CA ASN A 42 -0.57 -4.11 -3.12
C ASN A 42 -0.70 -5.58 -3.53
N ALA A 43 -0.02 -6.50 -2.84
CA ALA A 43 -0.12 -7.93 -3.10
C ALA A 43 -1.54 -8.46 -2.81
N LEU A 44 -2.20 -7.99 -1.75
CA LEU A 44 -3.59 -8.34 -1.43
C LEU A 44 -4.57 -7.77 -2.48
N LEU A 45 -4.41 -6.49 -2.84
CA LEU A 45 -5.24 -5.85 -3.86
C LEU A 45 -5.12 -6.53 -5.23
N ALA A 46 -3.91 -6.91 -5.62
CA ALA A 46 -3.66 -7.62 -6.87
C ALA A 46 -4.14 -9.07 -6.82
N GLY A 47 -3.78 -9.83 -5.79
CA GLY A 47 -4.03 -11.26 -5.71
C GLY A 47 -5.45 -11.63 -5.30
N GLN A 48 -5.96 -11.06 -4.20
CA GLN A 48 -7.26 -11.44 -3.63
C GLN A 48 -8.39 -10.59 -4.24
N PHE A 49 -8.18 -9.27 -4.34
CA PHE A 49 -9.20 -8.37 -4.85
C PHE A 49 -9.14 -8.13 -6.36
N ASN A 50 -8.13 -8.65 -7.08
CA ASN A 50 -7.99 -8.51 -8.53
C ASN A 50 -8.16 -7.05 -9.02
N ILE A 51 -7.52 -6.08 -8.36
CA ILE A 51 -7.68 -4.65 -8.68
C ILE A 51 -7.26 -4.30 -10.11
N GLN A 52 -6.33 -5.08 -10.69
CA GLN A 52 -5.87 -4.94 -12.07
C GLN A 52 -6.98 -5.22 -13.09
N PHE A 53 -8.00 -6.00 -12.73
CA PHE A 53 -9.08 -6.42 -13.63
C PHE A 53 -10.44 -5.92 -13.13
N CYS A 54 -10.71 -4.63 -13.28
CA CYS A 54 -12.01 -4.03 -12.94
C CYS A 54 -13.10 -4.27 -13.99
N ARG A 55 -12.74 -4.52 -15.27
CA ARG A 55 -13.68 -4.77 -16.39
C ARG A 55 -14.81 -3.72 -16.51
N ALA A 56 -14.51 -2.46 -16.22
CA ALA A 56 -15.46 -1.37 -16.36
C ALA A 56 -15.59 -0.91 -17.82
N LYS A 57 -16.80 -0.49 -18.22
CA LYS A 57 -17.09 0.04 -19.56
C LYS A 57 -17.09 1.58 -19.62
N SER A 58 -16.82 2.24 -18.49
CA SER A 58 -16.77 3.70 -18.38
C SER A 58 -15.81 4.12 -17.26
N ALA A 59 -15.35 5.37 -17.30
CA ALA A 59 -14.49 5.94 -16.26
C ALA A 59 -15.18 5.95 -14.89
N TRP A 60 -16.46 6.34 -14.84
CA TRP A 60 -17.27 6.29 -13.61
C TRP A 60 -17.37 4.88 -13.04
N GLY A 61 -17.65 3.89 -13.89
CA GLY A 61 -17.69 2.48 -13.50
C GLY A 61 -16.34 1.96 -13.00
N LEU A 62 -15.23 2.44 -13.58
CA LEU A 62 -13.88 2.10 -13.13
C LEU A 62 -13.63 2.66 -11.73
N THR A 63 -13.89 3.95 -11.52
CA THR A 63 -13.72 4.63 -10.22
C THR A 63 -14.52 3.92 -9.13
N ASN A 64 -15.79 3.61 -9.37
CA ASN A 64 -16.63 2.92 -8.38
C ASN A 64 -16.10 1.52 -8.04
N ARG A 65 -15.60 0.76 -9.04
CA ARG A 65 -15.04 -0.57 -8.80
C ARG A 65 -13.71 -0.53 -8.06
N ILE A 66 -12.86 0.46 -8.34
CA ILE A 66 -11.61 0.66 -7.60
C ILE A 66 -11.93 1.01 -6.15
N ILE A 67 -12.83 1.97 -5.91
CA ILE A 67 -13.27 2.36 -4.56
C ILE A 67 -13.80 1.13 -3.83
N ALA A 68 -14.73 0.37 -4.43
CA ALA A 68 -15.30 -0.81 -3.80
C ALA A 68 -14.24 -1.85 -3.38
N LYS A 69 -13.23 -2.12 -4.23
CA LYS A 69 -12.13 -3.06 -3.92
C LYS A 69 -11.26 -2.55 -2.78
N ILE A 70 -10.92 -1.26 -2.77
CA ILE A 70 -10.14 -0.65 -1.68
C ILE A 70 -10.95 -0.68 -0.38
N THR A 71 -12.21 -0.28 -0.42
CA THR A 71 -13.13 -0.30 0.73
C THR A 71 -13.29 -1.71 1.29
N ALA A 72 -13.41 -2.73 0.45
CA ALA A 72 -13.50 -4.12 0.91
C ALA A 72 -12.22 -4.58 1.65
N LEU A 73 -11.03 -4.20 1.15
CA LEU A 73 -9.78 -4.45 1.86
C LEU A 73 -9.73 -3.70 3.20
N THR A 74 -10.11 -2.42 3.22
CA THR A 74 -10.16 -1.62 4.46
C THR A 74 -11.12 -2.22 5.48
N LEU A 75 -12.29 -2.70 5.05
CA LEU A 75 -13.24 -3.38 5.90
C LEU A 75 -12.65 -4.66 6.49
N ALA A 76 -11.95 -5.47 5.69
CA ALA A 76 -11.30 -6.68 6.17
C ALA A 76 -10.21 -6.39 7.22
N VAL A 77 -9.38 -5.35 7.00
CA VAL A 77 -8.42 -4.86 8.00
C VAL A 77 -9.13 -4.45 9.29
N TYR A 78 -10.24 -3.72 9.17
CA TYR A 78 -11.01 -3.24 10.31
C TYR A 78 -11.63 -4.39 11.10
N ILE A 79 -12.15 -5.42 10.43
CA ILE A 79 -12.65 -6.63 11.09
C ILE A 79 -11.53 -7.29 11.89
N ASN A 80 -10.35 -7.50 11.29
CA ASN A 80 -9.19 -8.07 11.98
C ASN A 80 -8.81 -7.24 13.22
N TYR A 81 -8.86 -5.91 13.13
CA TYR A 81 -8.65 -5.02 14.27
C TYR A 81 -9.67 -5.27 15.39
N CYS A 82 -10.96 -5.36 15.08
CA CYS A 82 -12.01 -5.59 16.07
C CYS A 82 -11.88 -6.93 16.80
N ILE A 83 -11.34 -7.95 16.15
CA ILE A 83 -11.20 -9.31 16.72
C ILE A 83 -9.79 -9.60 17.26
N GLY A 84 -8.88 -8.62 17.26
CA GLY A 84 -7.52 -8.76 17.78
C GLY A 84 -6.60 -9.64 16.92
N LEU A 85 -6.89 -9.80 15.63
CA LEU A 85 -6.03 -10.51 14.67
C LEU A 85 -5.06 -9.55 13.96
N PRO A 86 -3.95 -10.06 13.38
CA PRO A 86 -3.03 -9.25 12.62
C PRO A 86 -3.72 -8.52 11.45
N LEU A 87 -3.54 -7.18 11.38
CA LEU A 87 -4.30 -6.30 10.48
C LEU A 87 -4.32 -6.77 9.01
N LEU A 88 -3.17 -7.15 8.46
CA LEU A 88 -3.03 -7.51 7.04
C LEU A 88 -3.18 -9.01 6.76
N GLU A 89 -3.55 -9.82 7.76
CA GLU A 89 -3.80 -11.25 7.57
C GLU A 89 -5.21 -11.50 7.02
N ILE A 90 -5.42 -11.14 5.76
CA ILE A 90 -6.75 -11.05 5.13
C ILE A 90 -7.04 -12.23 4.18
N LYS A 91 -6.04 -13.06 3.89
CA LYS A 91 -6.20 -14.22 2.99
C LYS A 91 -7.22 -15.27 3.47
N LYS A 92 -7.62 -15.21 4.75
CA LYS A 92 -8.65 -16.08 5.33
C LYS A 92 -10.07 -15.67 4.97
N PHE A 93 -10.28 -14.43 4.54
CA PHE A 93 -11.58 -13.96 4.09
C PHE A 93 -11.89 -14.49 2.69
N ILE A 94 -13.13 -14.92 2.50
CA ILE A 94 -13.64 -15.36 1.19
C ILE A 94 -14.18 -14.11 0.48
N PHE A 95 -13.54 -13.71 -0.61
CA PHE A 95 -13.94 -12.58 -1.47
C PHE A 95 -14.04 -13.02 -2.94
#